data_AF-A0A6A0A9W2-F1
#
_entry.id   AF-A0A6A0A9W2-F1
#
_cell.length_a   1.000
_cell.length_b   1.000
_cell.length_c   1.000
_cell.angle_alpha   90.00
_cell.angle_beta   90.00
_cell.angle_gamma   90.00
#
_symmetry.space_group_name_H-M   'P 1'
#
loop_
_entity.id
_entity.type
_entity.pdbx_description
1 polymer ?
#
loop_
_entity_poly.entity_id
_entity_poly.type
_entity_poly.pdbx_seq_one_letter_code
_entity_poly.pdbx_strand_id
1 'polypeptide(L)'
;MEQRAASRLAVMSQHLAPAPDAQVAMVLGRQFTAATLGSDPTFPQATTAAAFPPSVSDALGLDTLLTPEERAVRDKVRRYMEKEVAPVICGFWERAEFPHQLVPSLA
;
A
#
# COMPACT_ATOMS: atom_id res chain seq x y z
N MET A 1 35.08 32.12 2.42
CA MET A 1 33.84 31.36 2.74
C MET A 1 33.22 30.77 1.48
N GLU A 2 33.07 31.56 0.40
CA GLU A 2 32.54 31.10 -0.88
C GLU A 2 33.27 29.92 -1.52
N GLN A 3 34.61 29.92 -1.51
CA GLN A 3 35.40 28.80 -2.08
C GLN A 3 35.05 27.46 -1.43
N ARG A 4 34.79 27.45 -0.12
CA ARG A 4 34.43 26.23 0.64
C ARG A 4 33.02 25.75 0.34
N ALA A 5 32.09 26.67 0.04
CA ALA A 5 30.73 26.34 -0.37
C ALA A 5 30.73 25.77 -1.80
N ALA A 6 31.48 26.38 -2.73
CA ALA A 6 31.62 25.91 -4.10
C ALA A 6 32.27 24.52 -4.18
N SER A 7 33.33 24.27 -3.40
CA SER A 7 33.96 22.94 -3.33
C SER A 7 33.03 21.88 -2.76
N ARG A 8 32.16 22.22 -1.79
CA ARG A 8 31.16 21.29 -1.25
C ARG A 8 30.09 20.95 -2.28
N LEU A 9 29.60 21.95 -3.03
CA LEU A 9 28.65 21.72 -4.12
C LEU A 9 29.22 20.78 -5.18
N ALA A 10 30.49 20.97 -5.55
CA ALA A 10 31.16 20.15 -6.56
C ALA A 10 31.39 18.69 -6.13
N VAL A 11 31.58 18.44 -4.83
CA VAL A 11 31.67 17.06 -4.28
C VAL A 11 30.28 16.44 -4.19
N MET A 12 29.27 17.22 -3.77
CA MET A 12 27.88 16.74 -3.71
C MET A 12 27.35 16.37 -5.10
N SER A 13 27.68 17.14 -6.14
CA SER A 13 27.27 16.85 -7.52
C SER A 13 27.87 15.56 -8.09
N GLN A 14 29.02 15.11 -7.57
CA GLN A 14 29.63 13.82 -7.97
C GLN A 14 28.90 12.60 -7.38
N HIS A 15 28.06 12.81 -6.35
CA HIS A 15 27.31 11.75 -5.66
C HIS A 15 25.80 11.85 -5.92
N LEU A 16 25.35 12.91 -6.58
CA LEU A 16 24.00 13.01 -7.12
C LEU A 16 23.89 12.07 -8.31
N ALA A 17 22.97 11.11 -8.23
CA ALA A 17 22.64 10.26 -9.36
C ALA A 17 22.30 11.13 -10.58
N PRO A 18 22.69 10.73 -11.81
CA PRO A 18 22.33 11.47 -13.01
C PRO A 18 20.81 11.69 -13.06
N ALA A 19 20.40 12.85 -13.58
CA ALA A 19 18.98 13.11 -13.85
C ALA A 19 18.46 11.92 -14.66
N PRO A 20 17.41 11.25 -14.17
CA PRO A 20 17.16 9.92 -14.64
C PRO A 20 16.60 10.04 -16.07
N ASP A 21 16.96 9.08 -16.93
CA ASP A 21 16.69 9.12 -18.37
C ASP A 21 15.22 9.46 -18.65
N ALA A 22 14.87 9.97 -19.85
CA ALA A 22 13.47 10.28 -20.18
C ALA A 22 12.51 9.08 -19.93
N GLN A 23 13.03 7.84 -19.99
CA GLN A 23 12.33 6.63 -19.56
C GLN A 23 11.96 6.63 -18.06
N VAL A 24 12.85 7.09 -17.18
CA VAL A 24 12.60 7.20 -15.74
C VAL A 24 11.75 8.44 -15.41
N ALA A 25 11.83 9.50 -16.21
CA ALA A 25 10.89 10.63 -16.10
C ALA A 25 9.46 10.22 -16.50
N MET A 26 9.31 9.30 -17.47
CA MET A 26 8.02 8.66 -17.78
C MET A 26 7.54 7.73 -16.63
N VAL A 27 8.47 7.13 -15.88
CA VAL A 27 8.22 6.35 -14.65
C VAL A 27 7.80 7.25 -13.47
N LEU A 28 8.08 8.56 -13.51
CA LEU A 28 7.49 9.54 -12.57
C LEU A 28 6.03 9.89 -12.91
N GLY A 29 5.48 9.35 -14.00
CA GLY A 29 4.04 9.24 -14.16
C GLY A 29 3.53 8.30 -13.07
N ARG A 30 2.69 8.82 -12.17
CA ARG A 30 2.09 8.13 -11.01
C ARG A 30 2.08 6.61 -11.19
N GLN A 31 3.11 5.95 -10.63
CA GLN A 31 3.15 4.50 -10.60
C GLN A 31 1.99 4.08 -9.71
N PHE A 32 0.88 3.68 -10.33
CA PHE A 32 -0.14 2.93 -9.63
C PHE A 32 0.60 1.78 -8.98
N THR A 33 0.53 1.69 -7.65
CA THR A 33 1.22 0.61 -6.95
C THR A 33 0.83 -0.69 -7.63
N ALA A 34 1.81 -1.53 -7.99
CA ALA A 34 1.56 -2.88 -8.51
C ALA A 34 0.96 -3.80 -7.41
N ALA A 35 0.13 -3.22 -6.55
CA ALA A 35 -0.47 -3.76 -5.35
C ALA A 35 -1.55 -4.79 -5.65
N THR A 36 -1.86 -5.10 -6.91
CA THR A 36 -2.93 -6.03 -7.28
C THR A 36 -2.51 -7.51 -7.20
N LEU A 37 -1.21 -7.82 -7.14
CA LEU A 37 -0.71 -9.21 -7.21
C LEU A 37 -0.32 -9.83 -5.85
N GLY A 38 -0.44 -9.10 -4.74
CA GLY A 38 -0.01 -9.61 -3.43
C GLY A 38 1.50 -9.49 -3.18
N SER A 39 2.33 -9.42 -4.21
CA SER A 39 3.78 -9.16 -4.14
C SER A 39 4.23 -8.16 -5.21
N ASP A 40 5.25 -7.35 -4.88
CA ASP A 40 5.85 -6.37 -5.80
C ASP A 40 7.30 -6.81 -6.12
N PRO A 41 7.68 -7.01 -7.40
CA PRO A 41 9.05 -7.39 -7.76
C PRO A 41 10.09 -6.32 -7.39
N THR A 42 9.67 -5.07 -7.19
CA THR A 42 10.51 -3.96 -6.71
C THR A 42 10.86 -4.10 -5.23
N PHE A 43 9.97 -4.73 -4.45
CA PHE A 43 10.11 -4.97 -3.02
C PHE A 43 9.81 -6.43 -2.68
N PRO A 44 10.66 -7.38 -3.11
CA PRO A 44 10.39 -8.82 -3.00
C PRO A 44 10.25 -9.31 -1.55
N GLN A 45 10.80 -8.56 -0.58
CA GLN A 45 10.70 -8.86 0.84
C GLN A 45 9.35 -8.44 1.48
N ALA A 46 8.54 -7.63 0.81
CA ALA A 46 7.30 -7.10 1.34
C ALA A 46 6.08 -7.72 0.64
N THR A 47 5.06 -8.05 1.44
CA THR A 47 3.75 -8.43 0.94
C THR A 47 2.88 -7.19 0.82
N THR A 48 2.19 -7.03 -0.31
CA THR A 48 1.28 -5.90 -0.53
C THR A 48 -0.06 -6.15 0.18
N ALA A 49 -0.84 -5.09 0.41
CA ALA A 49 -2.13 -5.20 1.09
C ALA A 49 -3.14 -6.11 0.38
N ALA A 50 -2.98 -6.41 -0.93
CA ALA A 50 -3.84 -7.36 -1.63
C ALA A 50 -3.71 -8.80 -1.10
N ALA A 51 -2.56 -9.17 -0.52
CA ALA A 51 -2.42 -10.38 0.28
C ALA A 51 -2.51 -9.99 1.76
N PHE A 52 -3.74 -9.81 2.24
CA PHE A 52 -4.00 -9.25 3.57
C PHE A 52 -3.46 -10.17 4.69
N PRO A 53 -2.74 -9.62 5.70
CA PRO A 53 -2.10 -10.43 6.72
C PRO A 53 -3.11 -11.03 7.72
N PRO A 54 -2.75 -12.12 8.41
CA PRO A 54 -3.61 -12.73 9.43
C PRO A 54 -3.89 -11.76 10.59
N SER A 55 -5.04 -11.94 11.24
CA SER A 55 -5.42 -11.18 12.43
C SER A 55 -4.56 -11.54 13.63
N VAL A 56 -3.47 -10.81 13.85
CA VAL A 56 -2.62 -10.97 15.05
C VAL A 56 -2.75 -9.83 16.05
N SER A 57 -3.54 -8.81 15.72
CA SER A 57 -3.71 -7.59 16.52
C SER A 57 -4.95 -7.66 17.42
N ASP A 58 -4.89 -8.44 18.49
CA ASP A 58 -5.86 -8.38 19.61
C ASP A 58 -5.14 -8.34 20.97
N ALA A 59 -4.34 -7.29 21.18
CA ALA A 59 -3.52 -7.16 22.40
C ALA A 59 -4.35 -6.94 23.68
N LEU A 60 -5.59 -6.44 23.54
CA LEU A 60 -6.49 -6.14 24.65
C LEU A 60 -7.54 -7.23 24.88
N GLY A 61 -7.56 -8.28 24.07
CA GLY A 61 -8.55 -9.35 24.18
C GLY A 61 -9.98 -8.88 23.93
N LEU A 62 -10.18 -7.92 23.01
CA LEU A 62 -11.50 -7.36 22.71
C LEU A 62 -12.49 -8.43 22.24
N ASP A 63 -11.98 -9.51 21.64
CA ASP A 63 -12.77 -10.66 21.20
C ASP A 63 -13.52 -11.38 22.33
N THR A 64 -13.02 -11.25 23.57
CA THR A 64 -13.63 -11.84 24.77
C THR A 64 -14.88 -11.11 25.20
N LEU A 65 -15.05 -9.85 24.78
CA LEU A 65 -16.22 -9.03 25.07
C LEU A 65 -17.40 -9.33 24.15
N LEU A 66 -17.16 -10.06 23.07
CA LEU A 66 -18.16 -10.40 22.06
C LEU A 66 -18.87 -11.72 22.39
N THR A 67 -20.14 -11.81 22.02
CA THR A 67 -20.89 -13.06 21.96
C THR A 67 -20.41 -13.96 20.80
N PRO A 68 -20.72 -15.26 20.79
CA PRO A 68 -20.44 -16.13 19.65
C PRO A 68 -21.01 -15.61 18.33
N GLU A 69 -22.20 -15.04 18.36
CA GLU A 69 -22.90 -14.48 17.19
C GLU A 69 -22.19 -13.24 16.66
N GLU A 70 -21.76 -12.33 17.54
CA GLU A 70 -20.99 -11.13 17.14
C GLU A 70 -19.63 -11.50 16.56
N ARG A 71 -18.93 -12.49 17.13
CA ARG A 71 -17.68 -13.01 16.53
C ARG A 71 -17.93 -13.59 15.15
N ALA A 72 -19.03 -14.31 14.94
CA ALA A 72 -19.37 -14.84 13.62
C ALA A 72 -19.60 -13.73 12.59
N VAL A 73 -20.23 -12.62 12.98
CA VAL A 73 -20.38 -11.42 12.13
C VAL A 73 -19.02 -10.78 11.82
N ARG A 74 -18.19 -10.55 12.84
CA ARG A 74 -16.82 -10.04 12.66
C ARG A 74 -16.03 -10.88 11.66
N ASP A 75 -16.05 -12.20 11.80
CA ASP A 75 -15.33 -13.12 10.93
C ASP A 75 -15.90 -13.11 9.50
N LYS A 76 -17.21 -12.98 9.35
CA LYS A 76 -17.85 -12.82 8.03
C LYS A 76 -17.38 -11.55 7.33
N VAL A 77 -17.40 -10.41 8.04
CA VAL A 77 -16.95 -9.12 7.50
C VAL A 77 -15.47 -9.17 7.14
N ARG A 78 -14.63 -9.72 8.03
CA ARG A 78 -13.19 -9.86 7.79
C ARG A 78 -12.92 -10.65 6.50
N ARG A 79 -13.52 -11.84 6.35
CA ARG A 79 -13.34 -12.65 5.14
C ARG A 79 -13.74 -11.90 3.87
N TYR A 80 -14.82 -11.11 3.93
CA TYR A 80 -15.24 -10.30 2.79
C TYR A 80 -14.23 -9.19 2.47
N MET A 81 -13.75 -8.45 3.48
CA MET A 81 -12.78 -7.38 3.29
C MET A 81 -11.46 -7.92 2.71
N GLU A 82 -10.97 -9.04 3.23
CA GLU A 82 -9.73 -9.69 2.77
C GLU A 82 -9.86 -10.20 1.33
N LYS A 83 -11.01 -10.76 0.96
CA LYS A 83 -11.20 -11.41 -0.36
C LYS A 83 -11.63 -10.45 -1.46
N GLU A 84 -12.60 -9.58 -1.18
CA GLU A 84 -13.27 -8.77 -2.21
C GLU A 84 -12.74 -7.33 -2.25
N VAL A 85 -12.28 -6.78 -1.11
CA VAL A 85 -11.88 -5.37 -1.00
C VAL A 85 -10.37 -5.19 -1.13
N ALA A 86 -9.58 -5.96 -0.38
CA ALA A 86 -8.12 -5.82 -0.34
C ALA A 86 -7.44 -5.85 -1.73
N PRO A 87 -7.86 -6.69 -2.70
CA PRO A 87 -7.21 -6.72 -4.02
C PRO A 87 -7.43 -5.46 -4.88
N VAL A 88 -8.50 -4.69 -4.63
CA VAL A 88 -8.90 -3.57 -5.50
C VAL A 88 -8.76 -2.20 -4.84
N ILE A 89 -8.71 -2.14 -3.51
CA ILE A 89 -8.84 -0.89 -2.75
C ILE A 89 -7.72 0.10 -3.03
N CYS A 90 -6.48 -0.36 -3.23
CA CYS A 90 -5.35 0.53 -3.56
C CYS A 90 -5.62 1.35 -4.82
N GLY A 91 -6.15 0.73 -5.88
CA GLY A 91 -6.45 1.42 -7.13
C GLY A 91 -7.56 2.47 -6.96
N PHE A 92 -8.62 2.15 -6.20
CA PHE A 92 -9.69 3.12 -5.92
C PHE A 92 -9.22 4.27 -5.02
N TRP A 93 -8.43 3.96 -4.00
CA TRP A 93 -7.87 4.95 -3.08
C TRP A 93 -6.96 5.93 -3.82
N GLU A 94 -6.10 5.42 -4.69
CA GLU A 94 -5.24 6.26 -5.54
C GLU A 94 -6.09 7.17 -6.44
N ARG A 95 -7.13 6.67 -7.10
CA ARG A 95 -7.99 7.52 -7.97
C ARG A 95 -8.93 8.44 -7.20
N ALA A 96 -9.03 8.33 -5.87
CA ALA A 96 -10.04 9.00 -5.05
C ALA A 96 -11.47 8.73 -5.55
N GLU A 97 -11.72 7.50 -6.02
CA GLU A 97 -13.01 7.05 -6.55
C GLU A 97 -13.70 6.09 -5.58
N PHE A 98 -15.03 6.10 -5.59
CA PHE A 98 -15.82 5.17 -4.80
C PHE A 98 -16.07 3.84 -5.55
N PRO A 99 -15.84 2.67 -4.95
CA PRO A 99 -16.02 1.37 -5.59
C PRO A 99 -17.48 0.90 -5.55
N HIS A 100 -18.34 1.50 -6.38
CA HIS A 100 -19.78 1.18 -6.44
C HIS A 100 -20.08 -0.31 -6.67
N GLN A 101 -19.19 -1.04 -7.35
CA GLN A 101 -19.36 -2.47 -7.60
C GLN A 101 -19.32 -3.34 -6.34
N LEU A 102 -18.77 -2.84 -5.22
CA LEU A 102 -18.70 -3.58 -3.96
C LEU A 102 -19.97 -3.42 -3.09
N VAL A 103 -20.86 -2.46 -3.42
CA VAL A 103 -22.05 -2.17 -2.62
C VAL A 103 -23.08 -3.29 -2.67
N PRO A 104 -23.45 -3.86 -3.83
CA PRO A 104 -24.49 -4.89 -3.89
C PRO A 104 -24.13 -6.16 -3.11
N SER A 105 -22.84 -6.48 -2.98
CA SER A 105 -22.34 -7.65 -2.25
C SER A 105 -22.21 -7.42 -0.75
N LEU A 106 -22.32 -6.17 -0.29
CA LEU A 106 -22.36 -5.80 1.13
C LEU A 106 -23.79 -5.65 1.68
N ALA A 107 -24.78 -5.48 0.79
CA ALA A 107 -26.18 -5.17 1.12
C ALA A 107 -26.98 -6.38 1.60
#